data_AF-A0A377NEQ8-F1
#
_entry.id   AF-A0A377NEQ8-F1
#
_cell.length_a   1.000
_cell.length_b   1.000
_cell.length_c   1.000
_cell.angle_alpha   90.00
_cell.angle_beta   90.00
_cell.angle_gamma   90.00
#
_symmetry.space_group_name_H-M   'P 1'
#
loop_
_entity.id
_entity.type
_entity.pdbx_description
1 polymer ?
#
loop_
_entity_poly.entity_id
_entity_poly.type
_entity_poly.pdbx_seq_one_letter_code
_entity_poly.pdbx_strand_id
1 'polypeptide(L)'
;MKALIFVNLKTLKIDKSEADFLREDVDFWHIGVYTPDNVELMTKQVDINNMKGVITPVDDSSFEVKLTFNTETSPSSRMIRICPYIRAHGWGDTLEKNW
;
A
#
# COMPACT_ATOMS: atom_id res chain seq x y z
N MET A 1 14.94 -24.71 14.84
CA MET A 1 13.89 -23.85 15.42
C MET A 1 12.92 -23.50 14.29
N LYS A 2 11.63 -23.83 14.36
CA LYS A 2 10.65 -23.41 13.34
C LYS A 2 10.15 -22.02 13.75
N ALA A 3 10.44 -21.00 12.95
CA ALA A 3 9.82 -19.68 13.14
C ALA A 3 8.33 -19.79 12.80
N LEU A 4 7.48 -19.18 13.61
CA LEU A 4 6.05 -19.10 13.35
C LEU A 4 5.82 -18.01 12.30
N ILE A 5 5.29 -18.37 11.14
CA ILE A 5 4.99 -17.43 10.06
C ILE A 5 3.51 -17.05 10.13
N PHE A 6 3.23 -15.77 10.28
CA PHE A 6 1.88 -15.21 10.21
C PHE A 6 1.64 -14.67 8.80
N VAL A 7 0.58 -15.18 8.14
CA VAL A 7 0.12 -14.66 6.84
C VAL A 7 -0.85 -13.53 7.10
N ASN A 8 -0.58 -12.35 6.54
CA ASN A 8 -1.39 -11.16 6.70
C ASN A 8 -2.06 -10.82 5.38
N LEU A 9 -3.38 -10.63 5.42
CA LEU A 9 -4.21 -10.33 4.26
C LEU A 9 -5.11 -9.14 4.60
N LYS A 10 -5.09 -8.10 3.76
CA LYS A 10 -6.01 -6.96 3.88
C LYS A 10 -6.45 -6.50 2.49
N THR A 11 -7.74 -6.24 2.36
CA THR A 11 -8.31 -5.50 1.24
C THR A 11 -8.81 -4.16 1.75
N LEU A 12 -8.37 -3.08 1.11
CA LEU A 12 -8.85 -1.73 1.38
C LEU A 12 -9.67 -1.23 0.20
N LYS A 13 -10.77 -0.53 0.47
CA LYS A 13 -11.39 0.34 -0.53
C LYS A 13 -10.77 1.74 -0.40
N ILE A 14 -10.32 2.30 -1.52
CA ILE A 14 -9.71 3.63 -1.62
C ILE A 14 -10.43 4.39 -2.72
N ASP A 15 -10.89 5.60 -2.40
CA ASP A 15 -11.51 6.46 -3.40
C ASP A 15 -10.44 7.11 -4.27
N LYS A 16 -10.73 7.32 -5.55
CA LYS A 16 -9.83 7.99 -6.51
C LYS A 16 -9.44 9.40 -6.07
N SER A 17 -10.33 10.07 -5.33
CA SER A 17 -10.06 11.38 -4.74
C SER A 17 -8.99 11.34 -3.66
N GLU A 18 -8.79 10.21 -2.99
CA GLU A 18 -7.73 10.01 -2.00
C GLU A 18 -6.42 9.56 -2.66
N ALA A 19 -6.50 8.63 -3.60
CA ALA A 19 -5.35 8.19 -4.39
C ALA A 19 -5.80 7.66 -5.76
N ASP A 20 -5.44 8.39 -6.82
CA ASP A 20 -5.63 7.92 -8.18
C ASP A 20 -4.40 7.14 -8.67
N PHE A 21 -4.45 5.81 -8.45
CA PHE A 21 -3.37 4.89 -8.83
C PHE A 21 -3.12 4.78 -10.34
N LEU A 22 -3.97 5.38 -11.18
CA LEU A 22 -3.85 5.34 -12.64
C LEU A 22 -3.21 6.61 -13.22
N ARG A 23 -2.77 7.54 -12.36
CA ARG A 23 -2.04 8.74 -12.73
C ARG A 23 -0.77 8.42 -13.52
N GLU A 24 -0.67 8.98 -14.72
CA GLU A 24 0.48 8.79 -15.62
C GLU A 24 1.70 9.63 -15.21
N ASP A 25 1.52 10.67 -14.39
CA ASP A 25 2.61 11.52 -13.90
C ASP A 25 3.39 10.90 -12.73
N VAL A 26 2.91 9.78 -12.17
CA VAL A 26 3.55 9.07 -11.07
C VAL A 26 4.47 7.97 -11.61
N ASP A 27 5.76 8.03 -11.27
CA ASP A 27 6.74 7.00 -11.65
C ASP A 27 6.45 5.67 -10.94
N PHE A 28 6.23 5.73 -9.62
CA PHE A 28 5.83 4.58 -8.81
C PHE A 28 5.13 5.00 -7.53
N TRP A 29 4.35 4.08 -6.97
CA TRP A 29 3.73 4.23 -5.65
C TRP A 29 4.50 3.42 -4.62
N HIS A 30 4.88 4.06 -3.52
CA HIS A 30 5.32 3.39 -2.31
C HIS A 30 4.11 2.97 -1.49
N ILE A 31 3.99 1.68 -1.21
CA ILE A 31 2.94 1.11 -0.37
C ILE A 31 3.62 0.36 0.77
N GLY A 32 3.46 0.86 1.99
CA GLY A 32 4.09 0.31 3.18
C GLY A 32 3.10 0.02 4.30
N VAL A 33 3.43 -0.98 5.11
CA VAL A 33 2.72 -1.34 6.33
C VAL A 33 3.69 -1.24 7.48
N TYR A 34 3.31 -0.48 8.51
CA TYR A 34 4.16 -0.12 9.62
C TYR A 34 3.48 -0.44 10.96
N THR A 35 4.27 -0.73 11.99
CA THR A 35 3.79 -0.70 13.37
C THR A 35 3.54 0.75 13.81
N PRO A 36 2.85 0.99 14.95
CA PRO A 36 2.67 2.34 15.49
C PRO A 36 4.00 3.04 15.82
N ASP A 37 5.04 2.26 16.12
CA ASP A 37 6.40 2.75 16.36
C ASP A 37 7.19 2.99 15.06
N ASN A 38 6.51 3.04 13.91
CA ASN A 38 7.08 3.20 12.57
C ASN A 38 8.06 2.09 12.14
N VAL A 39 7.96 0.90 12.71
CA VAL A 39 8.75 -0.25 12.25
C VAL A 39 8.11 -0.82 10.99
N GLU A 40 8.90 -0.96 9.93
CA GLU A 40 8.45 -1.53 8.67
C GLU A 40 8.12 -3.03 8.81
N LEU A 41 6.92 -3.42 8.38
CA LEU A 41 6.49 -4.82 8.30
C LEU A 41 6.46 -5.33 6.86
N MET A 42 6.14 -4.44 5.92
CA MET A 42 6.18 -4.69 4.49
C MET A 42 6.29 -3.37 3.76
N THR A 43 7.10 -3.33 2.70
CA THR A 43 7.03 -2.27 1.69
C THR A 43 7.07 -2.87 0.30
N LYS A 44 6.45 -2.17 -0.64
CA LYS A 44 6.60 -2.41 -2.06
C LYS A 44 6.54 -1.09 -2.82
N GLN A 45 7.35 -1.00 -3.87
CA GLN A 45 7.24 0.03 -4.88
C GLN A 45 6.52 -0.56 -6.09
N VAL A 46 5.50 0.13 -6.58
CA VAL A 46 4.62 -0.36 -7.64
C VAL A 46 4.52 0.71 -8.73
N ASP A 47 5.13 0.44 -9.87
CA ASP A 47 4.95 1.25 -11.06
C ASP A 47 3.58 1.02 -11.72
N ILE A 48 3.22 1.87 -12.68
CA ILE A 48 1.94 1.82 -13.38
C ILE A 48 1.69 0.48 -14.11
N ASN A 49 2.73 -0.17 -14.62
CA ASN A 49 2.60 -1.44 -15.34
C ASN A 49 2.23 -2.58 -14.40
N ASN A 50 2.77 -2.54 -13.18
CA ASN A 50 2.52 -3.52 -12.13
C ASN A 50 1.29 -3.20 -11.27
N MET A 51 0.79 -1.96 -11.32
CA MET A 51 -0.32 -1.50 -10.49
C MET A 51 -1.61 -2.30 -10.68
N LYS A 52 -1.88 -2.78 -11.90
CA LYS A 52 -3.04 -3.63 -12.21
C LYS A 52 -3.06 -4.96 -11.44
N GLY A 53 -1.90 -5.43 -10.96
CA GLY A 53 -1.80 -6.62 -10.10
C GLY A 53 -2.04 -6.32 -8.62
N VAL A 54 -2.06 -5.05 -8.23
CA VAL A 54 -2.21 -4.59 -6.84
C VAL A 54 -3.61 -4.05 -6.57
N ILE A 55 -4.21 -3.39 -7.58
CA ILE A 55 -5.53 -2.79 -7.47
C ILE A 55 -6.56 -3.50 -8.33
N THR A 56 -7.82 -3.46 -7.90
CA THR A 56 -8.98 -3.87 -8.69
C THR A 56 -9.95 -2.67 -8.74
N PRO A 57 -10.25 -2.09 -9.90
CA PRO A 57 -11.29 -1.07 -10.01
C PRO A 57 -12.62 -1.67 -9.56
N VAL A 58 -13.30 -0.99 -8.62
CA VAL A 58 -14.64 -1.42 -8.14
C VAL A 58 -15.72 -0.71 -8.94
N ASP A 59 -15.52 0.58 -9.17
CA ASP A 59 -16.39 1.47 -9.93
C ASP A 59 -15.56 2.61 -10.53
N ASP A 60 -16.21 3.60 -11.16
CA ASP A 60 -15.54 4.74 -11.77
C ASP A 60 -14.83 5.66 -10.76
N SER A 61 -15.10 5.50 -9.47
CA SER A 61 -14.65 6.39 -8.39
C SER A 61 -13.73 5.74 -7.37
N SER A 62 -13.52 4.42 -7.41
CA SER A 62 -12.81 3.72 -6.33
C SER A 62 -12.05 2.47 -6.78
N PHE A 63 -11.05 2.12 -5.98
CA PHE A 63 -10.22 0.94 -6.14
C PHE A 63 -10.25 0.08 -4.89
N GLU A 64 -10.20 -1.23 -5.09
CA GLU A 64 -9.78 -2.19 -4.07
C GLU A 64 -8.27 -2.40 -4.14
N VAL A 65 -7.56 -2.23 -3.03
CA VAL A 65 -6.14 -2.50 -2.91
C VAL A 65 -5.92 -3.73 -2.04
N LYS A 66 -5.27 -4.76 -2.60
CA LYS A 66 -5.01 -6.02 -1.90
C LYS A 66 -3.55 -6.07 -1.42
N LEU A 67 -3.38 -6.28 -0.12
CA LEU A 67 -2.09 -6.39 0.54
C LEU A 67 -1.95 -7.78 1.18
N THR A 68 -0.86 -8.45 0.82
CA THR A 68 -0.50 -9.77 1.34
C THR A 68 0.97 -9.79 1.70
N PHE A 69 1.29 -10.17 2.93
CA PHE A 69 2.69 -10.36 3.36
C PHE A 69 2.79 -11.26 4.59
N ASN A 70 3.99 -11.79 4.82
CA ASN A 70 4.28 -12.67 5.93
C ASN A 70 5.09 -11.93 7.00
N THR A 71 4.81 -12.19 8.27
CA THR A 71 5.58 -11.67 9.41
C THR A 71 5.93 -12.78 10.38
N GLU A 72 7.06 -12.63 11.08
CA GLU A 72 7.42 -13.52 12.20
C GLU A 72 6.70 -13.12 13.50
N THR A 73 6.13 -11.92 13.52
CA THR A 73 5.39 -11.35 14.65
C THR A 73 3.97 -10.99 14.24
N SER A 74 3.03 -11.00 15.18
CA SER A 74 1.65 -10.52 14.95
C SER A 74 1.42 -9.21 15.71
N PRO A 75 1.84 -8.06 15.16
CA PRO A 75 1.56 -6.77 15.80
C PRO A 75 0.05 -6.49 15.77
N SER A 76 -0.47 -6.05 16.91
CA SER A 76 -1.90 -5.83 17.17
C SER A 76 -2.48 -4.56 16.52
N SER A 77 -1.63 -3.59 16.21
CA SER A 77 -1.99 -2.35 15.52
C SER A 77 -0.97 -2.07 14.43
N ARG A 78 -1.43 -1.59 13.26
CA ARG A 78 -0.59 -1.31 12.11
C ARG A 78 -1.23 -0.21 11.26
N MET A 79 -0.39 0.51 10.55
CA MET A 79 -0.78 1.58 9.63
C MET A 79 -0.30 1.26 8.23
N ILE A 80 -1.14 1.55 7.25
CA ILE A 80 -0.85 1.46 5.83
C ILE A 80 -0.55 2.88 5.34
N ARG A 81 0.60 3.07 4.70
CA ARG A 81 0.99 4.34 4.06
C ARG A 81 1.15 4.14 2.58
N ILE A 82 0.52 5.01 1.81
CA ILE A 82 0.55 4.98 0.35
C ILE A 82 0.99 6.36 -0.12
N CYS A 83 2.09 6.44 -0.87
CA CYS A 83 2.68 7.69 -1.30
C CYS A 83 3.15 7.59 -2.75
N PRO A 84 2.77 8.53 -3.64
CA PRO A 84 3.28 8.56 -5.00
C PRO A 84 4.67 9.21 -5.04
N TYR A 85 5.55 8.67 -5.87
CA TYR A 85 6.79 9.32 -6.26
C TYR A 85 6.67 9.85 -7.70
N ILE A 86 6.88 11.15 -7.86
CA ILE A 86 6.82 11.86 -9.14
C ILE A 86 8.21 12.41 -9.41
N ARG A 87 8.91 11.98 -10.46
CA ARG A 87 10.31 12.37 -10.70
C ARG A 87 10.55 13.88 -10.72
N ALA A 88 9.58 14.66 -11.20
CA ALA A 88 9.67 16.11 -11.25
C ALA A 88 9.51 16.80 -9.88
N HIS A 89 8.84 16.17 -8.91
CA HIS A 89 8.40 16.80 -7.66
C HIS A 89 8.81 16.04 -6.39
N GLY A 90 9.34 14.82 -6.51
CA GLY A 90 9.63 13.93 -5.39
C GLY A 90 8.38 13.23 -4.86
N TRP A 91 8.32 13.07 -3.55
CA TRP A 91 7.19 12.43 -2.86
C TRP A 91 5.97 13.36 -2.83
N GLY A 92 4.82 12.84 -3.22
CA GLY A 92 3.53 13.53 -3.06
C GLY A 92 2.86 13.26 -1.71
N ASP A 93 1.57 13.58 -1.63
CA ASP A 93 0.81 13.41 -0.40
C ASP A 93 0.74 11.93 0.03
N THR A 94 0.88 11.71 1.33
CA THR A 94 0.79 10.37 1.93
C THR A 94 -0.64 10.11 2.38
N LEU A 95 -1.25 9.07 1.83
CA LEU A 95 -2.49 8.51 2.33
C LEU A 95 -2.19 7.51 3.45
N GLU A 96 -2.78 7.74 4.63
CA GLU A 96 -2.69 6.83 5.77
C GLU A 96 -4.03 6.13 6.01
N LYS A 97 -3.99 4.81 6.17
CA LYS A 97 -5.16 3.97 6.53
C LYS A 97 -4.80 3.03 7.66
N ASN A 98 -5.76 2.70 8.51
CA ASN A 98 -5.59 1.63 9.50
C ASN A 98 -5.56 0.27 8.80
N TRP A 99 -4.73 -0.64 9.33
CA TRP A 99 -4.63 -2.02 8.85
C TRP A 99 -5.92 -2.82 8.99
#